data_AF-K3Y3C7-F1
#
_entry.id   AF-K3Y3C7-F1
#
_cell.length_a   1.000
_cell.length_b   1.000
_cell.length_c   1.000
_cell.angle_alpha   90.00
_cell.angle_beta   90.00
_cell.angle_gamma   90.00
#
_symmetry.space_group_name_H-M   'P 1'
#
loop_
_entity.id
_entity.type
_entity.pdbx_description
1 polymer ?
#
loop_
_entity_poly.entity_id
_entity_poly.type
_entity_poly.pdbx_seq_one_letter_code
_entity_poly.pdbx_strand_id
1 'polypeptide(L)'
;MRRGCNGFLSNEILKLMPSIMLKDFMFGCGSRPGDRDLLDQIVAVMSLGRGSLSITSQGYRSINSSFSYCLPSLYGNARFLLFGAQPEESGLVQFTPMLHNPTAPSYYFVDLIGLRVGRKMLPIPASVFKDVGTILDSGTVVTYLPEAAYHALRSEFDAWVRRYAVSVSDFANLETCYVALLFGDGVTLELPLTGILYYIGSSKYCLAFAATKESG
;
A
#
# COMPACT_ATOMS: atom_id res chain seq x y z
N MET A 1 12.30 -29.02 -4.33
CA MET A 1 12.41 -28.74 -5.79
C MET A 1 11.95 -27.32 -6.04
N ARG A 2 12.86 -26.42 -6.47
CA ARG A 2 12.50 -25.06 -6.85
C ARG A 2 11.62 -25.14 -8.09
N ARG A 3 10.31 -24.88 -7.96
CA ARG A 3 9.43 -24.65 -9.13
C ARG A 3 9.85 -23.29 -9.70
N GLY A 4 10.87 -23.28 -10.55
CA GLY A 4 11.29 -22.09 -11.26
C GLY A 4 10.22 -21.70 -12.28
N CYS A 5 9.68 -20.50 -12.16
CA CYS A 5 8.92 -19.90 -13.25
C CYS A 5 9.91 -19.62 -14.40
N ASN A 6 9.92 -20.47 -15.42
CA ASN A 6 10.65 -20.20 -16.65
C ASN A 6 9.95 -19.06 -17.40
N GLY A 7 10.74 -18.11 -17.91
CA GLY A 7 10.25 -17.00 -18.69
C GLY A 7 11.34 -16.34 -19.53
N PHE A 8 10.93 -15.55 -20.50
CA PHE A 8 11.82 -14.78 -21.37
C PHE A 8 11.37 -13.32 -21.42
N LEU A 9 12.28 -12.41 -21.78
CA LEU A 9 11.95 -11.02 -22.03
C LEU A 9 11.48 -10.85 -23.47
N SER A 10 10.47 -10.01 -23.67
CA SER A 10 9.99 -9.55 -24.97
C SER A 10 9.85 -8.03 -24.94
N ASN A 11 9.66 -7.42 -26.12
CA ASN A 11 9.28 -6.03 -26.23
C ASN A 11 8.12 -5.85 -27.20
N GLU A 12 7.32 -4.82 -26.95
CA GLU A 12 6.21 -4.43 -27.82
C GLU A 12 5.83 -2.96 -27.57
N ILE A 13 4.82 -2.48 -28.27
CA ILE A 13 4.23 -1.16 -28.01
C ILE A 13 3.21 -1.28 -26.88
N LEU A 14 3.47 -0.62 -25.76
CA LEU A 14 2.50 -0.47 -24.67
C LEU A 14 1.75 0.85 -24.80
N LYS A 15 0.45 0.77 -25.10
CA LYS A 15 -0.44 1.94 -25.15
C LYS A 15 -1.11 2.13 -23.79
N LEU A 16 -0.73 3.18 -23.06
CA LEU A 16 -1.28 3.50 -21.73
C LEU A 16 -2.54 4.36 -21.83
N MET A 17 -2.50 5.35 -22.71
CA MET A 17 -3.60 6.28 -23.00
C MET A 17 -3.58 6.59 -24.49
N PRO A 18 -4.67 7.16 -25.07
CA PRO A 18 -4.66 7.59 -26.46
C PRO A 18 -3.46 8.48 -26.83
N SER A 19 -2.99 9.30 -25.88
CA SER A 19 -1.85 10.20 -26.02
C SER A 19 -0.50 9.63 -25.57
N ILE A 20 -0.46 8.48 -24.89
CA ILE A 20 0.76 7.93 -24.29
C ILE A 20 1.01 6.51 -24.82
N MET A 21 2.04 6.39 -25.65
CA MET A 21 2.51 5.12 -26.22
C MET A 21 3.98 4.95 -25.89
N LEU A 22 4.32 3.83 -25.25
CA LEU A 22 5.69 3.43 -24.98
C LEU A 22 6.10 2.43 -26.07
N LYS A 23 7.03 2.85 -26.94
CA LYS A 23 7.64 1.97 -27.95
C LYS A 23 8.74 1.14 -27.29
N ASP A 24 8.98 -0.05 -27.83
CA ASP A 24 10.03 -0.97 -27.37
C ASP A 24 9.94 -1.25 -25.84
N PHE A 25 8.70 -1.29 -25.32
CA PHE A 25 8.45 -1.54 -23.90
C PHE A 25 8.81 -2.98 -23.57
N MET A 26 9.82 -3.17 -22.74
CA MET A 26 10.30 -4.47 -22.30
C MET A 26 9.39 -5.05 -21.22
N PHE A 27 8.98 -6.31 -21.36
CA PHE A 27 8.20 -7.03 -20.37
C PHE A 27 8.60 -8.52 -20.31
N GLY A 28 8.23 -9.19 -19.23
CA GLY A 28 8.49 -10.62 -19.04
C GLY A 28 7.31 -11.48 -19.48
N CYS A 29 7.59 -12.54 -20.24
CA CYS A 29 6.67 -13.60 -20.58
C CYS A 29 6.99 -14.84 -19.74
N GLY A 30 6.05 -15.31 -18.93
CA GLY A 30 6.18 -16.53 -18.14
C GLY A 30 5.18 -17.59 -18.58
N SER A 31 5.59 -18.87 -18.55
CA SER A 31 4.65 -19.99 -18.73
C SER A 31 4.07 -20.40 -17.37
N ARG A 32 2.74 -20.45 -17.25
CA ARG A 32 2.07 -20.88 -16.01
C ARG A 32 2.04 -22.41 -15.95
N PRO A 33 2.58 -23.06 -14.90
CA PRO A 33 2.30 -24.48 -14.64
C PRO A 33 0.80 -24.65 -14.38
N GLY A 34 0.17 -25.66 -14.97
CA GLY A 34 -1.28 -25.81 -15.14
C GLY A 34 -2.17 -25.99 -13.89
N ASP A 35 -1.75 -25.58 -12.70
CA ASP A 35 -2.61 -25.60 -11.50
C ASP A 35 -3.35 -24.26 -11.37
N ARG A 36 -4.67 -24.34 -11.56
CA ARG A 36 -5.62 -23.22 -11.48
C ARG A 36 -5.94 -22.92 -10.03
N ASP A 37 -5.74 -21.68 -9.63
CA ASP A 37 -6.20 -21.12 -8.35
C ASP A 37 -6.64 -19.67 -8.60
N LEU A 38 -7.69 -19.28 -7.87
CA LEU A 38 -8.50 -18.04 -7.72
C LEU A 38 -8.14 -16.73 -8.48
N LEU A 39 -6.92 -16.54 -8.98
CA LEU A 39 -6.47 -15.46 -9.87
C LEU A 39 -6.69 -15.77 -11.36
N ASP A 40 -7.68 -16.59 -11.71
CA ASP A 40 -7.93 -17.08 -13.08
C ASP A 40 -8.32 -15.97 -14.09
N GLN A 41 -8.47 -14.72 -13.65
CA GLN A 41 -8.74 -13.56 -14.52
C GLN A 41 -7.52 -12.64 -14.74
N ILE A 42 -6.44 -12.80 -13.97
CA ILE A 42 -5.25 -11.94 -14.09
C ILE A 42 -4.23 -12.64 -14.99
N VAL A 43 -4.06 -12.10 -16.20
CA VAL A 43 -3.12 -12.62 -17.21
C VAL A 43 -1.77 -11.90 -17.22
N ALA A 44 -1.65 -10.77 -16.50
CA ALA A 44 -0.44 -9.96 -16.43
C ALA A 44 -0.38 -9.13 -15.13
N VAL A 45 0.83 -8.74 -14.74
CA VAL A 45 1.09 -7.82 -13.62
C VAL A 45 1.86 -6.61 -14.15
N MET A 46 1.40 -5.41 -13.80
CA MET A 46 2.08 -4.15 -14.13
C MET A 46 2.84 -3.64 -12.91
N SER A 47 4.16 -3.53 -13.01
CA SER A 47 4.97 -2.99 -11.92
C SER A 47 5.00 -1.45 -11.97
N LEU A 48 4.53 -0.83 -10.90
CA LEU A 48 4.62 0.61 -10.66
C LEU A 48 5.90 1.00 -9.89
N GLY A 49 6.76 0.05 -9.52
CA GLY A 49 8.00 0.29 -8.77
C GLY A 49 9.04 1.11 -9.55
N ARG A 50 10.24 1.27 -8.98
CA ARG A 50 11.35 2.07 -9.54
C ARG A 50 12.43 1.22 -10.24
N GLY A 51 12.15 -0.06 -10.48
CA GLY A 51 13.06 -0.96 -11.18
C GLY A 51 13.26 -0.54 -12.64
N SER A 52 14.38 -0.91 -13.26
CA SER A 52 14.71 -0.52 -14.64
C SER A 52 13.68 -0.98 -15.68
N LEU A 53 13.01 -2.12 -15.44
CA LEU A 53 11.94 -2.66 -16.29
C LEU A 53 10.53 -2.21 -15.86
N SER A 54 10.38 -1.31 -14.88
CA SER A 54 9.06 -0.81 -14.49
C SER A 54 8.50 0.16 -15.52
N ILE A 55 7.19 0.39 -15.46
CA ILE A 55 6.53 1.39 -16.30
C ILE A 55 7.02 2.80 -16.03
N THR A 56 7.37 3.11 -14.78
CA THR A 56 7.83 4.44 -14.38
C THR A 56 9.22 4.73 -14.94
N SER A 57 10.11 3.73 -14.98
CA SER A 57 11.45 3.86 -15.55
C SER A 57 11.45 3.89 -17.07
N GLN A 58 10.79 2.92 -17.72
CA GLN A 58 10.73 2.86 -19.18
C GLN A 58 9.91 4.00 -19.77
N GLY A 59 8.90 4.47 -19.05
CA GLY A 59 8.04 5.59 -19.43
C GLY A 59 8.56 6.98 -19.05
N TYR A 60 9.76 7.12 -18.46
CA TYR A 60 10.27 8.39 -17.91
C TYR A 60 9.99 9.60 -18.81
N ARG A 61 10.31 9.50 -20.10
CA ARG A 61 10.15 10.62 -21.06
C ARG A 61 8.67 10.98 -21.34
N SER A 62 7.77 10.01 -21.26
CA SER A 62 6.35 10.18 -21.62
C SER A 62 5.47 10.50 -20.42
N ILE A 63 5.86 10.05 -19.21
CA ILE A 63 5.03 10.13 -18.00
C ILE A 63 5.77 10.74 -16.80
N ASN A 64 6.96 11.30 -17.01
CA ASN A 64 7.81 11.92 -15.99
C ASN A 64 8.06 11.04 -14.75
N SER A 65 8.03 9.70 -14.93
CA SER A 65 8.10 8.70 -13.85
C SER A 65 7.09 8.91 -12.71
N SER A 66 6.00 9.61 -12.98
CA SER A 66 4.96 9.94 -12.01
C SER A 66 3.66 9.24 -12.36
N PHE A 67 2.92 8.86 -11.33
CA PHE A 67 1.60 8.29 -11.45
C PHE A 67 0.80 8.61 -10.18
N SER A 68 -0.52 8.55 -10.28
CA SER A 68 -1.42 8.63 -9.13
C SER A 68 -2.52 7.58 -9.28
N TYR A 69 -3.00 7.06 -8.17
CA TYR A 69 -4.09 6.08 -8.19
C TYR A 69 -5.06 6.29 -7.03
N CYS A 70 -6.29 5.89 -7.27
CA CYS A 70 -7.30 5.69 -6.24
C CYS A 70 -7.77 4.24 -6.36
N LEU A 71 -7.38 3.42 -5.38
CA LEU A 71 -7.82 2.03 -5.32
C LEU A 71 -9.26 1.99 -4.85
N PRO A 72 -10.11 1.14 -5.45
CA PRO A 72 -11.50 1.02 -5.05
C PRO A 72 -11.59 0.53 -3.60
N SER A 73 -12.43 1.19 -2.80
CA SER A 73 -12.85 0.67 -1.50
C SER A 73 -14.08 -0.23 -1.66
N LEU A 74 -14.43 -1.01 -0.63
CA LEU A 74 -15.58 -1.93 -0.64
C LEU A 74 -16.92 -1.26 -1.04
N TYR A 75 -17.05 0.05 -0.77
CA TYR A 75 -18.26 0.83 -1.03
C TYR A 75 -18.00 2.02 -1.98
N GLY A 76 -16.78 2.16 -2.48
CA GLY A 76 -16.34 3.30 -3.28
C GLY A 76 -16.48 3.03 -4.78
N ASN A 77 -16.93 4.04 -5.51
CA ASN A 77 -17.01 3.99 -6.98
C ASN A 77 -15.75 4.55 -7.66
N ALA A 78 -14.95 5.35 -6.94
CA ALA A 78 -13.74 5.95 -7.48
C ALA A 78 -12.71 4.86 -7.79
N ARG A 79 -12.24 4.85 -9.04
CA ARG A 79 -11.17 3.98 -9.52
C ARG A 79 -10.41 4.71 -10.62
N PHE A 80 -9.13 4.99 -10.39
CA PHE A 80 -8.28 5.54 -11.42
C PHE A 80 -6.82 5.14 -11.22
N LEU A 81 -6.11 5.09 -12.33
CA LEU A 81 -4.66 5.08 -12.40
C LEU A 81 -4.29 6.07 -13.52
N LEU A 82 -3.62 7.15 -13.14
CA LEU A 82 -3.19 8.20 -14.03
C LEU A 82 -1.68 8.18 -14.13
N PHE A 83 -1.15 8.37 -15.34
CA PHE A 83 0.28 8.50 -15.59
C PHE A 83 0.62 9.94 -15.99
N GLY A 84 1.78 10.43 -15.55
CA GLY A 84 2.17 11.82 -15.72
C GLY A 84 1.76 12.69 -14.54
N ALA A 85 2.44 13.83 -14.44
CA ALA A 85 2.15 14.82 -13.41
C ALA A 85 0.74 15.39 -13.64
N GLN A 86 -0.09 15.33 -12.60
CA GLN A 86 -1.41 15.96 -12.63
C GLN A 86 -1.31 17.36 -12.05
N PRO A 87 -2.06 18.35 -12.58
CA PRO A 87 -2.18 19.64 -11.93
C PRO A 87 -2.74 19.43 -10.52
N GLU A 88 -2.04 19.93 -9.51
CA GLU A 88 -2.55 19.91 -8.15
C GLU A 88 -3.54 21.07 -7.98
N GLU A 89 -4.76 20.76 -7.55
CA GLU A 89 -5.63 21.77 -6.96
C GLU A 89 -5.11 22.07 -5.56
N SER A 90 -4.49 23.23 -5.40
CA SER A 90 -3.79 23.68 -4.20
C SER A 90 -4.57 23.36 -2.91
N GLY A 91 -3.98 22.49 -2.07
CA GLY A 91 -4.44 22.26 -0.68
C GLY A 91 -5.22 20.96 -0.44
N LEU A 92 -5.44 20.12 -1.46
CA LEU A 92 -6.14 18.83 -1.29
C LEU A 92 -5.20 17.63 -1.05
N VAL A 93 -3.91 17.78 -1.33
CA VAL A 93 -2.92 16.69 -1.25
C VAL A 93 -1.86 17.02 -0.20
N GLN A 94 -1.50 16.02 0.63
CA GLN A 94 -0.36 16.10 1.53
C GLN A 94 0.80 15.30 0.96
N PHE A 95 2.02 15.82 1.10
CA PHE A 95 3.22 15.20 0.56
C PHE A 95 4.21 14.87 1.67
N THR A 96 4.82 13.69 1.58
CA THR A 96 5.95 13.30 2.41
C THR A 96 7.13 12.86 1.53
N PRO A 97 8.39 13.12 1.91
CA PRO A 97 9.55 12.72 1.13
C PRO A 97 9.59 11.20 0.89
N MET A 98 9.77 10.80 -0.37
CA MET A 98 10.11 9.42 -0.70
C MET A 98 11.59 9.18 -0.42
N LEU A 99 11.89 8.18 0.42
CA LEU A 99 13.23 7.77 0.75
C LEU A 99 13.81 6.83 -0.32
N HIS A 100 15.14 6.77 -0.40
CA HIS A 100 15.86 5.84 -1.27
C HIS A 100 16.63 4.82 -0.43
N ASN A 101 16.44 3.54 -0.73
CA ASN A 101 17.22 2.45 -0.15
C ASN A 101 18.11 1.81 -1.22
N PRO A 102 19.46 1.92 -1.12
CA PRO A 102 20.37 1.34 -2.10
C PRO A 102 20.28 -0.18 -2.24
N THR A 103 19.89 -0.90 -1.19
CA THR A 103 19.78 -2.37 -1.21
C THR A 103 18.47 -2.84 -1.87
N ALA A 104 17.48 -1.96 -1.95
CA ALA A 104 16.16 -2.26 -2.50
C ALA A 104 15.63 -1.07 -3.34
N PRO A 105 16.35 -0.65 -4.39
CA PRO A 105 16.13 0.64 -5.08
C PRO A 105 14.80 0.70 -5.84
N SER A 106 14.17 -0.44 -6.07
CA SER A 106 12.89 -0.57 -6.79
C SER A 106 11.67 -0.19 -5.95
N TYR A 107 11.76 -0.11 -4.63
CA TYR A 107 10.61 0.20 -3.76
C TYR A 107 10.47 1.71 -3.50
N TYR A 108 9.26 2.11 -3.15
CA TYR A 108 8.96 3.44 -2.62
C TYR A 108 8.99 3.39 -1.10
N PHE A 109 10.01 4.01 -0.49
CA PHE A 109 10.14 4.09 0.95
C PHE A 109 9.60 5.41 1.49
N VAL A 110 9.04 5.39 2.69
CA VAL A 110 8.56 6.56 3.43
C VAL A 110 9.06 6.50 4.88
N ASP A 111 9.23 7.65 5.53
CA ASP A 111 9.76 7.74 6.90
C ASP A 111 8.64 7.62 7.94
N LEU A 112 8.09 6.41 8.14
CA LEU A 112 7.13 6.17 9.22
C LEU A 112 7.85 6.24 10.57
N ILE A 113 7.40 7.10 11.47
CA ILE A 113 8.02 7.30 12.78
C ILE A 113 7.13 6.89 13.95
N GLY A 114 5.85 6.64 13.70
CA GLY A 114 4.94 6.25 14.76
C GLY A 114 3.51 6.00 14.32
N LEU A 115 2.73 5.56 15.31
CA LEU A 115 1.33 5.20 15.18
C LEU A 115 0.53 5.85 16.30
N ARG A 116 -0.70 6.25 16.00
CA ARG A 116 -1.65 6.78 16.98
C ARG A 116 -2.99 6.07 16.87
N VAL A 117 -3.63 5.80 18.01
CA VAL A 117 -5.00 5.30 18.10
C VAL A 117 -5.85 6.33 18.84
N GLY A 118 -6.86 6.89 18.17
CA GLY A 118 -7.62 8.02 18.65
C GLY A 118 -6.68 9.20 18.94
N ARG A 119 -6.63 9.65 20.20
CA ARG A 119 -5.72 10.73 20.64
C ARG A 119 -4.41 10.23 21.26
N LYS A 120 -4.22 8.91 21.36
CA LYS A 120 -3.07 8.32 22.07
C LYS A 120 -1.98 7.93 21.10
N MET A 121 -0.82 8.58 21.23
CA MET A 121 0.41 8.14 20.58
C MET A 121 0.85 6.80 21.18
N LEU A 122 1.15 5.82 20.34
CA LEU A 122 1.63 4.53 20.81
C LEU A 122 3.10 4.64 21.25
N PRO A 123 3.49 4.01 22.38
CA PRO A 123 4.86 4.08 22.91
C PRO A 123 5.79 3.15 22.13
N ILE A 124 5.96 3.42 20.82
CA ILE A 124 6.81 2.65 19.91
C ILE A 124 7.99 3.55 19.52
N PRO A 125 9.25 3.16 19.80
CA PRO A 125 10.41 3.91 19.34
C PRO A 125 10.44 4.00 17.81
N ALA A 126 10.71 5.17 17.25
CA ALA A 126 10.78 5.37 15.79
C ALA A 126 11.81 4.42 15.11
N SER A 127 12.85 3.98 15.83
CA SER A 127 13.83 3.02 15.34
C SER A 127 13.21 1.68 14.90
N VAL A 128 12.06 1.30 15.46
CA VAL A 128 11.33 0.07 15.09
C VAL A 128 10.94 0.08 13.61
N PHE A 129 10.65 1.25 13.04
CA PHE A 129 10.26 1.38 11.63
C PHE A 129 11.43 1.64 10.68
N LYS A 130 12.62 1.95 11.22
CA LYS A 130 13.79 2.36 10.44
C LYS A 130 14.69 1.22 9.99
N ASP A 131 14.64 0.08 10.67
CA ASP A 131 15.57 -1.03 10.46
C ASP A 131 15.57 -1.54 9.00
N VAL A 132 14.40 -1.97 8.51
CA VAL A 132 14.20 -2.35 7.10
C VAL A 132 13.56 -1.24 6.26
N GLY A 133 13.09 -0.17 6.91
CA GLY A 133 12.31 0.90 6.31
C GLY A 133 10.83 0.55 6.10
N THR A 134 10.02 1.56 5.77
CA THR A 134 8.59 1.38 5.46
C THR A 134 8.35 1.53 3.96
N ILE A 135 7.73 0.53 3.33
CA ILE A 135 7.44 0.53 1.90
C ILE A 135 5.95 0.77 1.63
N LEU A 136 5.65 1.42 0.51
CA LEU A 136 4.30 1.46 -0.06
C LEU A 136 4.11 0.24 -0.96
N ASP A 137 3.16 -0.64 -0.61
CA ASP A 137 2.90 -1.88 -1.33
C ASP A 137 1.41 -2.05 -1.66
N SER A 138 1.06 -1.85 -2.93
CA SER A 138 -0.30 -2.10 -3.44
C SER A 138 -0.60 -3.59 -3.68
N GLY A 139 0.40 -4.46 -3.56
CA GLY A 139 0.29 -5.91 -3.74
C GLY A 139 -0.14 -6.66 -2.48
N THR A 140 -0.09 -6.02 -1.32
CA THR A 140 -0.54 -6.60 -0.04
C THR A 140 -1.93 -6.10 0.35
N VAL A 141 -2.77 -7.03 0.83
CA VAL A 141 -4.15 -6.73 1.26
C VAL A 141 -4.21 -6.01 2.61
N VAL A 142 -3.24 -6.26 3.51
CA VAL A 142 -3.17 -5.70 4.86
C VAL A 142 -1.81 -5.06 5.11
N THR A 143 -1.75 -4.12 6.06
CA THR A 143 -0.50 -3.47 6.45
C THR A 143 0.31 -4.39 7.36
N TYR A 144 1.56 -4.64 7.02
CA TYR A 144 2.47 -5.39 7.88
C TYR A 144 3.33 -4.44 8.72
N LEU A 145 3.42 -4.73 10.02
CA LEU A 145 4.19 -3.96 10.99
C LEU A 145 5.21 -4.87 11.67
N PRO A 146 6.37 -4.35 12.11
CA PRO A 146 7.23 -5.04 13.06
C PRO A 146 6.42 -5.52 14.27
N GLU A 147 6.78 -6.69 14.82
CA GLU A 147 5.99 -7.39 15.83
C GLU A 147 5.64 -6.49 17.03
N ALA A 148 6.62 -5.76 17.57
CA ALA A 148 6.42 -4.82 18.66
C ALA A 148 5.39 -3.72 18.33
N ALA A 149 5.44 -3.18 17.12
CA ALA A 149 4.50 -2.14 16.67
C ALA A 149 3.09 -2.71 16.45
N TYR A 150 2.98 -3.91 15.87
CA TYR A 150 1.71 -4.61 15.71
C TYR A 150 1.04 -4.87 17.06
N HIS A 151 1.77 -5.39 18.05
CA HIS A 151 1.21 -5.69 19.37
C HIS A 151 0.76 -4.43 20.11
N ALA A 152 1.53 -3.35 20.05
CA ALA A 152 1.14 -2.07 20.63
C ALA A 152 -0.15 -1.52 19.98
N LEU A 153 -0.24 -1.58 18.64
CA LEU A 153 -1.42 -1.15 17.89
C LEU A 153 -2.65 -1.99 18.25
N ARG A 154 -2.52 -3.32 18.17
CA ARG A 154 -3.61 -4.25 18.47
C ARG A 154 -4.10 -4.08 19.90
N SER A 155 -3.19 -4.00 20.89
CA SER A 155 -3.56 -3.88 22.29
C SER A 155 -4.33 -2.58 22.56
N GLU A 156 -3.90 -1.46 21.98
CA GLU A 156 -4.61 -0.19 22.17
C GLU A 156 -5.95 -0.18 21.43
N PHE A 157 -6.00 -0.72 20.21
CA PHE A 157 -7.23 -0.85 19.45
C PHE A 157 -8.25 -1.73 20.18
N ASP A 158 -7.84 -2.89 20.70
CA ASP A 158 -8.70 -3.78 21.49
C ASP A 158 -9.22 -3.10 22.77
N ALA A 159 -8.37 -2.32 23.46
CA ALA A 159 -8.77 -1.56 24.64
C ALA A 159 -9.78 -0.45 24.29
N TRP A 160 -9.58 0.24 23.17
CA TRP A 160 -10.50 1.24 22.63
C TRP A 160 -11.85 0.59 22.29
N VAL A 161 -11.86 -0.52 21.55
CA VAL A 161 -13.09 -1.25 21.19
C VAL A 161 -13.84 -1.70 22.45
N ARG A 162 -13.16 -2.27 23.45
CA ARG A 162 -13.82 -2.68 24.70
C ARG A 162 -14.45 -1.51 25.46
N ARG A 163 -13.84 -0.33 25.40
CA ARG A 163 -14.33 0.87 26.09
C ARG A 163 -15.55 1.48 25.40
N TYR A 164 -15.59 1.47 24.07
CA TYR A 164 -16.57 2.23 23.29
C TYR A 164 -17.60 1.36 22.56
N ALA A 165 -17.29 0.11 22.16
CA ALA A 165 -18.24 -0.76 21.47
C ALA A 165 -19.37 -1.30 22.37
N VAL A 166 -19.25 -1.17 23.69
CA VAL A 166 -20.30 -1.57 24.66
C VAL A 166 -21.39 -0.50 24.80
N SER A 167 -21.19 0.72 24.29
CA SER A 167 -22.08 1.87 24.54
C SER A 167 -22.83 2.41 23.32
N VAL A 168 -22.76 1.75 22.15
CA VAL A 168 -23.18 2.38 20.89
C VAL A 168 -24.22 1.54 20.15
N SER A 169 -25.49 1.92 20.32
CA SER A 169 -26.62 1.49 19.48
C SER A 169 -26.65 2.16 18.10
N ASP A 170 -25.84 3.20 17.89
CA ASP A 170 -25.81 3.98 16.65
C ASP A 170 -24.37 4.18 16.15
N PHE A 171 -24.01 3.45 15.09
CA PHE A 171 -22.73 3.59 14.36
C PHE A 171 -22.45 5.02 13.85
N ALA A 172 -23.38 5.97 14.00
CA ALA A 172 -23.27 7.37 13.61
C ALA A 172 -22.30 8.20 14.49
N ASN A 173 -21.98 7.76 15.72
CA ASN A 173 -21.15 8.52 16.66
C ASN A 173 -19.69 8.01 16.77
N LEU A 174 -19.21 7.26 15.79
CA LEU A 174 -17.83 6.74 15.72
C LEU A 174 -16.78 7.82 15.33
N GLU A 175 -16.98 9.08 15.73
CA GLU A 175 -16.04 10.21 15.53
C GLU A 175 -14.72 10.07 16.34
N THR A 176 -14.32 8.87 16.77
CA THR A 176 -13.22 8.70 17.73
C THR A 176 -12.31 7.49 17.52
N CYS A 177 -12.53 6.65 16.51
CA CYS A 177 -11.63 5.53 16.18
C CYS A 177 -10.81 5.81 14.92
N TYR A 178 -9.73 6.56 15.09
CA TYR A 178 -8.79 6.82 14.01
C TYR A 178 -7.47 6.16 14.35
N VAL A 179 -6.99 5.27 13.47
CA VAL A 179 -5.58 4.89 13.44
C VAL A 179 -4.90 5.90 12.53
N ALA A 180 -3.80 6.49 12.99
CA ALA A 180 -3.02 7.42 12.19
C ALA A 180 -1.57 6.95 12.06
N LEU A 181 -1.02 7.12 10.85
CA LEU A 181 0.38 6.92 10.52
C LEU A 181 1.08 8.28 10.57
N LEU A 182 2.18 8.36 11.32
CA LEU A 182 2.93 9.60 11.50
C LEU A 182 4.25 9.52 10.74
N PHE A 183 4.54 10.50 9.90
CA PHE A 183 5.74 10.56 9.08
C PHE A 183 6.77 11.57 9.65
N GLY A 184 8.05 11.34 9.35
CA GLY A 184 9.19 12.08 9.91
C GLY A 184 9.21 13.58 9.62
N ASP A 185 8.47 14.01 8.61
CA ASP A 185 8.29 15.40 8.20
C ASP A 185 7.08 16.08 8.88
N GLY A 186 6.37 15.37 9.76
CA GLY A 186 5.21 15.87 10.50
C GLY A 186 3.88 15.62 9.82
N VAL A 187 3.86 15.07 8.61
CA VAL A 187 2.62 14.64 7.94
C VAL A 187 1.98 13.51 8.74
N THR A 188 0.65 13.57 8.85
CA THR A 188 -0.13 12.54 9.54
C THR A 188 -1.23 12.04 8.61
N LEU A 189 -1.20 10.74 8.31
CA LEU A 189 -2.24 10.08 7.53
C LEU A 189 -3.22 9.40 8.49
N GLU A 190 -4.40 9.99 8.64
CA GLU A 190 -5.50 9.37 9.37
C GLU A 190 -6.22 8.36 8.47
N LEU A 191 -6.35 7.13 8.94
CA LEU A 191 -6.95 6.05 8.17
C LEU A 191 -8.48 6.06 8.33
N PRO A 192 -9.24 5.94 7.22
CA PRO A 192 -10.66 5.67 7.32
C PRO A 192 -10.89 4.25 7.89
N LEU A 193 -12.09 3.97 8.38
CA LEU A 193 -12.44 2.63 8.90
C LEU A 193 -12.15 1.51 7.89
N THR A 194 -12.33 1.77 6.59
CA THR A 194 -12.00 0.81 5.52
C THR A 194 -10.51 0.54 5.36
N GLY A 195 -9.63 1.39 5.90
CA GLY A 195 -8.18 1.16 6.00
C GLY A 195 -7.75 0.54 7.33
N ILE A 196 -8.67 0.43 8.31
CA ILE A 196 -8.39 -0.14 9.64
C ILE A 196 -8.99 -1.53 9.77
N LEU A 197 -10.14 -1.78 9.17
CA LEU A 197 -10.90 -3.02 9.29
C LEU A 197 -11.00 -3.75 7.96
N TYR A 198 -10.71 -5.05 8.00
CA TYR A 198 -10.86 -5.98 6.90
C TYR A 198 -12.09 -6.86 7.10
N TYR A 199 -13.05 -6.78 6.17
CA TYR A 199 -14.27 -7.59 6.23
C TYR A 199 -13.99 -9.04 5.82
N ILE A 200 -14.33 -10.00 6.69
CA ILE A 200 -14.10 -11.44 6.45
C ILE A 200 -15.40 -12.23 6.22
N GLY A 201 -16.53 -11.56 6.06
CA GLY A 201 -17.84 -12.21 5.88
C GLY A 201 -18.68 -12.28 7.16
N SER A 202 -19.98 -12.55 7.02
CA SER A 202 -20.92 -12.78 8.14
C SER A 202 -20.88 -11.68 9.22
N SER A 203 -20.79 -10.41 8.79
CA SER A 203 -20.68 -9.25 9.70
C SER A 203 -19.45 -9.27 10.63
N LYS A 204 -18.40 -10.02 10.28
CA LYS A 204 -17.14 -10.08 11.02
C LYS A 204 -16.07 -9.23 10.35
N TYR A 205 -15.28 -8.56 11.18
CA TYR A 205 -14.17 -7.72 10.76
C TYR A 205 -12.91 -8.11 11.53
N CYS A 206 -11.78 -8.12 10.83
CA CYS A 206 -10.45 -8.24 11.41
C CYS A 206 -9.74 -6.88 11.34
N LEU A 207 -8.74 -6.67 12.18
CA LEU A 207 -7.81 -5.56 12.01
C LEU A 207 -7.04 -5.76 10.68
N ALA A 208 -6.98 -4.74 9.83
CA ALA A 208 -6.26 -4.73 8.55
C ALA A 208 -4.73 -4.55 8.73
N PHE A 209 -4.22 -5.06 9.84
CA PHE A 209 -2.81 -5.04 10.23
C PHE A 209 -2.37 -6.42 10.69
N ALA A 210 -1.11 -6.77 10.40
CA ALA A 210 -0.49 -8.02 10.83
C ALA A 210 0.98 -7.80 11.22
N ALA A 211 1.53 -8.69 12.05
CA ALA A 211 2.97 -8.71 12.30
C ALA A 211 3.72 -9.24 11.07
N THR A 212 4.84 -8.60 10.70
CA THR A 212 5.84 -9.21 9.83
C THR A 212 6.38 -10.44 10.53
N LYS A 213 6.37 -11.62 9.88
CA LYS A 213 7.09 -12.78 10.41
C LYS A 213 8.57 -12.42 10.44
N GLU A 214 9.21 -12.42 11.61
CA GLU A 214 10.66 -12.33 11.67
C GLU A 214 11.25 -13.47 10.85
N SER A 215 11.93 -13.13 9.76
CA SER A 215 12.84 -14.07 9.10
C SER A 215 14.06 -14.20 10.01
N GLY A 216 14.06 -15.26 10.82
CA GLY A 216 15.26 -15.72 11.53
C GLY A 216 16.38 -16.13 10.57
#